data_AF-A0AAV5L0F1-F1
#
_entry.id   AF-A0AAV5L0F1-F1
#
_cell.length_a   1.000
_cell.length_b   1.000
_cell.length_c   1.000
_cell.angle_alpha   90.00
_cell.angle_beta   90.00
_cell.angle_gamma   90.00
#
_symmetry.space_group_name_H-M   'P 1'
#
loop_
_entity.id
_entity.type
_entity.pdbx_description
1 polymer ?
#
loop_
_entity_poly.entity_id
_entity_poly.type
_entity_poly.pdbx_seq_one_letter_code
_entity_poly.pdbx_strand_id
1 'polypeptide(L)'
;MALSHMNPMVDIGMLLAQHGVMITIVTSSYNAVRFEKILTRATESGLPIQVVKLPVPYIEVGLPEGSENLDMLPCLDLLLKFIKAIDMLIASKYQIPRISFHGFCYFCLVCLRKIHDSVE
;
A
#
# COMPACT_ATOMS: atom_id res chain seq x y z
N MET A 1 0.16 -2.11 4.44
CA MET A 1 0.09 -3.10 3.35
C MET A 1 0.63 -4.41 3.88
N ALA A 2 -0.02 -5.54 3.66
CA ALA A 2 0.57 -6.84 3.98
C ALA A 2 1.50 -7.32 2.85
N LEU A 3 2.58 -8.02 3.23
CA LEU A 3 3.62 -8.46 2.30
C LEU A 3 3.07 -9.33 1.16
N SER A 4 2.08 -10.18 1.48
CA SER A 4 1.36 -11.02 0.52
C SER A 4 0.70 -10.25 -0.63
N HIS A 5 0.40 -8.96 -0.45
CA HIS A 5 -0.16 -8.11 -1.51
C HIS A 5 0.91 -7.28 -2.22
N MET A 6 1.95 -6.84 -1.50
CA MET A 6 2.98 -6.01 -2.11
C MET A 6 3.82 -6.80 -3.12
N ASN A 7 4.13 -8.06 -2.85
CA ASN A 7 4.91 -8.91 -3.75
C ASN A 7 4.29 -8.98 -5.16
N PRO A 8 3.02 -9.41 -5.34
CA PRO A 8 2.43 -9.48 -6.68
C PRO A 8 2.29 -8.11 -7.35
N MET A 9 2.05 -7.04 -6.58
CA MET A 9 2.01 -5.68 -7.15
C MET A 9 3.37 -5.24 -7.71
N VAL A 10 4.46 -5.53 -7.00
CA VAL A 10 5.82 -5.25 -7.47
C VAL A 10 6.13 -6.09 -8.70
N ASP A 11 5.80 -7.39 -8.69
CA ASP A 11 6.03 -8.28 -9.84
C ASP A 11 5.29 -7.81 -11.09
N ILE A 12 4.01 -7.44 -10.96
CA ILE A 12 3.23 -6.85 -12.07
C ILE A 12 3.88 -5.55 -12.55
N GLY A 13 4.30 -4.68 -11.64
CA GLY A 13 5.02 -3.46 -11.98
C GLY A 13 6.29 -3.75 -12.77
N MET A 14 7.11 -4.70 -12.34
CA MET A 14 8.32 -5.09 -13.07
C MET A 14 8.02 -5.63 -14.47
N LEU A 15 7.01 -6.49 -14.61
CA LEU A 15 6.59 -7.02 -15.91
C LEU A 15 6.14 -5.91 -16.86
N LEU A 16 5.39 -4.92 -16.39
CA LEU A 16 5.00 -3.77 -17.19
C LEU A 16 6.21 -2.90 -17.58
N ALA A 17 7.16 -2.70 -16.66
CA ALA A 17 8.38 -1.95 -16.93
C ALA A 17 9.26 -2.59 -18.00
N GLN A 18 9.30 -3.93 -18.07
CA GLN A 18 9.98 -4.66 -19.15
C GLN A 18 9.38 -4.38 -20.53
N HIS A 19 8.13 -3.95 -20.60
CA HIS A 19 7.46 -3.54 -21.84
C HIS A 19 7.56 -2.01 -22.09
N GLY A 20 8.48 -1.33 -21.40
CA GLY A 20 8.75 0.10 -21.58
C GLY A 20 7.75 1.03 -20.89
N VAL A 21 6.82 0.50 -20.09
CA VAL A 21 5.85 1.32 -19.33
C VAL A 21 6.56 1.95 -18.13
N MET A 22 6.44 3.26 -17.94
CA MET A 22 6.95 3.91 -16.74
C MET A 22 6.13 3.50 -15.51
N ILE A 23 6.80 2.98 -14.49
CA ILE A 23 6.18 2.47 -13.27
C ILE A 23 6.62 3.29 -12.07
N THR A 24 5.64 3.72 -11.28
CA THR A 24 5.85 4.42 -10.02
C THR A 24 5.32 3.57 -8.87
N ILE A 25 6.21 3.05 -8.03
CA ILE A 25 5.82 2.36 -6.80
C ILE A 25 5.75 3.40 -5.69
N VAL A 26 4.53 3.67 -5.23
CA VAL A 26 4.30 4.56 -4.10
C VAL A 26 4.12 3.72 -2.84
N THR A 27 4.96 3.95 -1.84
CA THR A 27 4.93 3.18 -0.59
C THR A 27 5.48 4.00 0.57
N SER A 28 5.47 3.43 1.77
CA SER A 28 6.05 4.07 2.95
C SER A 28 7.55 3.77 3.07
N SER A 29 8.26 4.54 3.90
CA SER A 29 9.71 4.36 4.10
C SER A 29 10.05 2.96 4.59
N TYR A 30 9.29 2.43 5.55
CA TYR A 30 9.50 1.07 6.07
C TYR A 30 9.28 -0.02 5.02
N ASN A 31 8.21 0.08 4.22
CA ASN A 31 7.89 -0.93 3.22
C ASN A 31 8.81 -0.84 1.99
N ALA A 32 9.37 0.34 1.68
CA ALA A 32 10.32 0.50 0.58
C ALA A 32 11.58 -0.35 0.76
N VAL A 33 12.10 -0.45 1.98
CA VAL A 33 13.30 -1.24 2.30
C VAL A 33 13.13 -2.72 1.90
N ARG A 34 11.91 -3.26 2.02
CA ARG A 34 11.62 -4.66 1.68
C ARG A 34 11.84 -4.98 0.20
N PHE A 35 11.75 -3.98 -0.67
CA PHE A 35 11.92 -4.13 -2.12
C PHE A 35 13.16 -3.41 -2.66
N GLU A 36 13.95 -2.77 -1.80
CA GLU A 36 15.09 -1.94 -2.21
C GLU A 36 16.04 -2.71 -3.13
N LYS A 37 16.45 -3.91 -2.73
CA LYS A 37 17.41 -4.73 -3.51
C LYS A 37 16.89 -5.07 -4.92
N ILE A 38 15.62 -5.46 -5.04
CA ILE A 38 15.06 -5.84 -6.35
C ILE A 38 14.82 -4.62 -7.24
N LEU A 39 14.37 -3.51 -6.65
CA LEU A 39 14.10 -2.27 -7.37
C LEU A 39 15.39 -1.58 -7.82
N THR A 40 16.42 -1.54 -6.98
CA THR A 40 17.74 -1.03 -7.36
C THR A 40 18.30 -1.80 -8.55
N ARG A 41 18.26 -3.14 -8.51
CA ARG A 41 18.71 -3.97 -9.63
C ARG A 41 17.90 -3.70 -10.90
N ALA A 42 16.59 -3.51 -10.78
CA ALA A 42 15.72 -3.21 -11.92
C ALA A 42 16.08 -1.85 -12.55
N THR A 43 16.28 -0.81 -11.74
CA THR A 43 16.71 0.51 -12.21
C THR A 43 18.11 0.47 -12.83
N GLU A 44 19.06 -0.24 -12.23
CA GLU A 44 20.42 -0.44 -12.78
C GLU A 44 20.40 -1.19 -14.13
N SER A 45 19.40 -2.06 -14.34
CA SER A 45 19.17 -2.75 -15.60
C SER A 45 18.46 -1.88 -16.65
N GLY A 46 18.22 -0.60 -16.35
CA GLY A 46 17.58 0.36 -17.25
C GLY A 46 16.06 0.27 -17.30
N LEU A 47 15.40 -0.47 -16.40
CA LEU A 47 13.95 -0.51 -16.37
C LEU A 47 13.38 0.84 -15.87
N PRO A 48 12.30 1.36 -16.48
CA PRO A 48 11.71 2.65 -16.14
C PRO A 48 10.87 2.56 -14.85
N ILE A 49 11.52 2.29 -13.73
CA ILE A 49 10.89 2.13 -12.41
C ILE A 49 11.38 3.24 -11.48
N GLN A 50 10.44 3.91 -10.82
CA GLN A 50 10.70 4.86 -9.75
C GLN A 50 9.96 4.47 -8.47
N VAL A 51 10.56 4.81 -7.33
CA VAL A 51 9.98 4.56 -6.00
C VAL A 51 9.76 5.88 -5.30
N VAL A 52 8.51 6.15 -4.92
CA VAL A 52 8.11 7.35 -4.18
C VAL A 52 7.74 6.93 -2.77
N LYS A 53 8.49 7.46 -1.80
CA LYS A 53 8.25 7.22 -0.37
C LYS A 53 7.36 8.33 0.18
N LEU A 54 6.21 7.96 0.74
CA LEU A 54 5.26 8.89 1.36
C LEU A 54 5.09 8.59 2.85
N PRO A 55 5.01 9.61 3.72
CA PRO A 55 4.78 9.43 5.14
C PRO A 55 3.34 8.96 5.39
N VAL A 56 3.18 7.90 6.18
CA VAL A 56 1.86 7.41 6.59
C VAL A 56 1.26 8.38 7.61
N PRO A 57 0.03 8.87 7.43
CA PRO A 57 -0.59 9.84 8.34
C PRO A 57 -1.15 9.16 9.61
N TYR A 58 -0.32 8.39 10.33
CA TYR A 58 -0.75 7.58 11.48
C TYR A 58 -1.33 8.44 12.62
N ILE A 59 -0.77 9.64 12.88
CA ILE A 59 -1.27 10.55 13.92
C ILE A 59 -2.69 11.04 13.58
N GLU A 60 -2.92 11.43 12.32
CA GLU A 60 -4.19 12.01 11.85
C GLU A 60 -5.36 11.02 11.95
N VAL A 61 -5.08 9.72 11.83
CA VAL A 61 -6.08 8.65 11.93
C VAL A 61 -6.12 7.96 13.30
N GLY A 62 -5.28 8.39 14.26
CA GLY A 62 -5.21 7.82 15.60
C GLY A 62 -4.65 6.39 15.62
N LEU A 63 -3.61 6.13 14.83
CA LEU A 63 -2.80 4.91 14.85
C LEU A 63 -1.52 5.11 15.68
N PRO A 64 -0.96 4.03 16.27
CA PRO A 64 0.35 4.06 16.89
C PRO A 64 1.43 4.53 15.91
N GLU A 65 2.40 5.28 16.41
CA GLU A 65 3.57 5.69 15.63
C GLU A 65 4.28 4.48 15.02
N GLY A 66 4.69 4.61 13.75
CA GLY A 66 5.36 3.54 13.03
C GLY A 66 4.44 2.42 12.50
N SER A 67 3.11 2.57 12.59
CA SER A 67 2.13 1.64 12.00
C SER A 67 2.13 1.71 10.47
N GLU A 68 3.19 1.24 9.83
CA GLU A 68 3.37 1.27 8.37
C GLU A 68 2.97 -0.04 7.69
N ASN A 69 2.83 -1.12 8.46
CA ASN A 69 2.42 -2.44 7.98
C ASN A 69 1.30 -3.02 8.87
N LEU A 70 0.53 -3.94 8.30
CA LEU A 70 -0.62 -4.53 8.99
C LEU A 70 -0.19 -5.39 10.18
N ASP A 71 0.96 -6.04 10.08
CA ASP A 71 1.58 -6.85 11.14
C ASP A 71 2.07 -6.00 12.35
N MET A 72 2.16 -4.68 12.19
CA MET A 72 2.54 -3.74 13.25
C MET A 72 1.37 -3.26 14.09
N LEU A 73 0.13 -3.61 13.72
CA LEU A 73 -1.04 -3.18 14.47
C LEU A 73 -1.13 -3.99 15.78
N PRO A 74 -1.30 -3.32 16.95
CA PRO A 74 -1.42 -4.01 18.23
C PRO A 74 -2.72 -4.83 18.34
N CYS A 75 -3.77 -4.45 17.61
CA CYS A 75 -5.02 -5.20 17.52
C CYS A 75 -5.73 -4.93 16.18
N LEU A 76 -6.64 -5.84 15.81
CA LEU A 76 -7.43 -5.75 14.57
C LEU A 76 -8.43 -4.59 14.56
N ASP A 77 -8.81 -4.05 15.73
CA ASP A 77 -9.75 -2.91 15.81
C ASP A 77 -9.20 -1.65 15.12
N LEU A 78 -7.87 -1.57 14.96
CA LEU A 78 -7.20 -0.48 14.26
C LEU A 78 -7.15 -0.67 12.74
N LEU A 79 -7.63 -1.79 12.20
CA LEU A 79 -7.59 -2.12 10.78
C LEU A 79 -8.27 -1.04 9.91
N LEU A 80 -9.44 -0.55 10.32
CA LEU A 80 -10.17 0.46 9.54
C LEU A 80 -9.42 1.80 9.52
N LYS A 81 -8.82 2.20 10.65
CA LYS A 81 -7.95 3.38 10.73
C LYS A 81 -6.71 3.21 9.85
N PHE A 82 -6.14 2.02 9.82
CA PHE A 82 -5.02 1.68 8.93
C PHE A 82 -5.40 1.78 7.45
N ILE A 83 -6.53 1.22 7.03
CA ILE A 83 -7.03 1.35 5.66
C ILE A 83 -7.22 2.83 5.29
N LYS A 84 -7.83 3.61 6.18
CA LYS A 84 -8.01 5.06 5.99
C LYS A 84 -6.68 5.79 5.81
N ALA A 85 -5.67 5.48 6.61
CA ALA A 85 -4.33 6.07 6.48
C ALA A 85 -3.69 5.75 5.12
N ILE A 86 -3.86 4.52 4.64
CA ILE A 86 -3.32 4.10 3.33
C ILE A 86 -4.06 4.80 2.18
N ASP A 87 -5.38 4.98 2.27
CA ASP A 87 -6.14 5.68 1.24
C ASP A 87 -5.77 7.17 1.15
N MET A 88 -5.48 7.79 2.30
CA MET A 88 -5.01 9.19 2.39
C MET A 88 -3.65 9.43 1.73
N LEU A 89 -2.79 8.41 1.63
CA LEU A 89 -1.46 8.54 1.02
C LEU A 89 -1.51 8.93 -0.46
N ILE A 90 -2.49 8.44 -1.23
CA ILE A 90 -2.42 8.49 -2.70
C ILE A 90 -3.72 8.99 -3.33
N ALA A 91 -4.86 8.38 -2.98
CA ALA A 91 -6.09 8.53 -3.77
C ALA A 91 -6.72 9.90 -3.61
N SER A 92 -6.89 10.36 -2.36
CA SER A 92 -7.55 11.64 -2.10
C SER A 92 -6.65 12.85 -2.34
N LYS A 93 -5.33 12.71 -2.13
CA LYS A 93 -4.42 13.85 -2.15
C LYS A 93 -4.02 14.28 -3.57
N TYR A 94 -3.91 13.32 -4.49
CA TYR A 94 -3.35 13.57 -5.83
C TYR A 94 -4.29 13.19 -6.98
N GLN A 95 -5.51 12.72 -6.69
CA GLN A 95 -6.52 12.31 -7.69
C GLN A 95 -5.98 11.32 -8.74
N ILE A 96 -5.03 10.47 -8.36
CA ILE A 96 -4.42 9.50 -9.28
C ILE A 96 -5.39 8.33 -9.48
N PRO A 97 -5.74 7.97 -10.73
CA PRO A 97 -6.50 6.75 -11.01
C PRO A 97 -5.80 5.52 -10.41
N ARG A 98 -6.47 4.84 -9.49
CA ARG A 98 -5.88 3.73 -8.70
C ARG A 98 -6.49 2.40 -9.10
N ILE A 99 -5.64 1.48 -9.55
CA ILE A 99 -5.97 0.04 -9.59
C ILE A 99 -5.67 -0.52 -8.20
N SER A 100 -6.72 -0.94 -7.48
CA SER A 100 -6.61 -1.49 -6.13
C SER A 100 -6.60 -3.01 -6.17
N PHE A 101 -5.54 -3.64 -5.66
CA PHE A 101 -5.56 -5.07 -5.38
C PHE A 101 -6.08 -5.29 -3.97
N HIS A 102 -7.40 -5.50 -3.86
CA HIS A 102 -8.01 -5.78 -2.57
C HIS A 102 -7.67 -7.20 -2.14
N GLY A 103 -6.91 -7.31 -1.06
CA GLY A 103 -6.49 -8.58 -0.50
C GLY A 103 -7.54 -9.36 0.26
N PHE A 104 -8.60 -8.66 0.65
CA PHE A 104 -9.75 -9.23 1.31
C PHE A 104 -10.69 -9.79 0.26
N CYS A 105 -11.18 -11.02 0.47
CA CYS A 105 -12.24 -11.56 -0.36
C CYS A 105 -13.51 -10.68 -0.23
N TYR A 106 -14.37 -10.74 -1.25
CA TYR A 106 -15.60 -9.94 -1.29
C TYR A 106 -16.45 -10.09 -0.03
N PHE A 107 -16.51 -11.30 0.52
CA PHE A 107 -17.20 -11.59 1.78
C PHE A 107 -16.67 -10.74 2.94
N CYS A 108 -15.35 -10.71 3.16
CA CYS A 108 -14.74 -9.90 4.22
C CYS A 108 -15.03 -8.40 4.05
N LEU A 109 -15.07 -7.90 2.81
CA LEU A 109 -15.39 -6.49 2.56
C LEU A 109 -16.84 -6.14 2.89
N VAL A 110 -17.78 -7.03 2.53
CA VAL A 110 -19.20 -6.85 2.88
C VAL A 110 -19.39 -6.90 4.39
N CYS A 111 -18.73 -7.83 5.09
CA CYS A 111 -18.78 -7.91 6.55
C CYS A 111 -18.22 -6.65 7.22
N LEU A 112 -17.05 -6.17 6.81
CA LEU A 112 -16.42 -4.98 7.38
C LEU A 112 -17.29 -3.72 7.17
N ARG A 113 -17.90 -3.56 6.00
CA ARG A 113 -18.83 -2.45 5.74
C ARG A 113 -20.05 -2.53 6.64
N LYS A 114 -20.68 -3.71 6.76
CA LYS A 114 -21.82 -3.92 7.65
C LYS A 114 -21.51 -3.64 9.11
N ILE A 115 -20.30 -3.97 9.57
CA ILE A 115 -19.85 -3.69 10.93
C ILE A 115 -19.63 -2.18 11.12
N HIS A 116 -18.94 -1.51 10.18
CA HIS A 116 -18.74 -0.06 10.23
C HIS A 116 -20.07 0.69 10.30
N ASP A 117 -21.00 0.38 9.40
CA ASP A 117 -22.33 1.00 9.33
C ASP A 117 -23.22 0.67 10.55
N SER A 118 -22.84 -0.31 11.37
CA SER A 118 -23.57 -0.66 12.62
C SER A 118 -23.06 0.07 13.86
N VAL A 119 -21.90 0.74 13.75
CA VAL A 119 -21.23 1.44 14.84
C VAL A 119 -21.35 2.98 14.70
N GLU A 120 -21.72 3.48 13.51
CA GLU A 120 -22.22 4.85 13.29
C GLU A 120 -23.75 4.94 13.45
#